data_AF-A0A660PGV6-F1
#
_entry.id   AF-A0A660PGV6-F1
#
_cell.length_a   1.000
_cell.length_b   1.000
_cell.length_c   1.000
_cell.angle_alpha   90.00
_cell.angle_beta   90.00
_cell.angle_gamma   90.00
#
_symmetry.space_group_name_H-M   'P 1'
#
loop_
_entity.id
_entity.type
_entity.pdbx_description
1 polymer ?
#
loop_
_entity_poly.entity_id
_entity_poly.type
_entity_poly.pdbx_seq_one_letter_code
_entity_poly.pdbx_strand_id
1 'polypeptide(L)'
;MEILQSFYKDIISILPVSLVVIMSILVIVAARYFINRQFAHKPGRPFRRQVITLVLSFVALLLIILAMPIGDNTRGQLLGLIGILLSAAIALSSTTFVGNAFAGMMLRAVRSFRSGDFIRVGDFFGRVSERGLFHIEIQTEDRDLITMPNLFLVTNPVKVTLSSGTIVSTEVSLSYDISRIEIEKLLLDAAKNAELEEPFVHIVNLNDFSVTYRIAGLLKEVKQLISIRSRLREMVLDSLHVGGIEIVSPTFMNTRALSERKIFIPDKIAASGEVESDREKAVPENIVFDKAEQAESLERMKHRIETLGKEIESIKERQKQADEETIRDELKLHKEWLERRREKLAEIIKKKENEEEKE
;
A
#
# COMPACT_ATOMS: atom_id res chain seq x y z
N MET A 1 62.17 -38.02 32.30
CA MET A 1 61.11 -37.77 33.31
C MET A 1 60.34 -36.49 33.00
N GLU A 2 60.99 -35.39 32.65
CA GLU A 2 60.31 -34.11 32.30
C GLU A 2 59.36 -34.21 31.10
N ILE A 3 59.75 -34.93 30.04
CA ILE A 3 58.92 -35.15 28.84
C ILE A 3 57.62 -35.89 29.18
N LEU A 4 57.66 -36.85 30.11
CA LEU A 4 56.47 -37.61 30.51
C LEU A 4 55.51 -36.75 31.35
N GLN A 5 56.05 -35.83 32.15
CA GLN A 5 55.26 -34.90 32.96
C GLN A 5 54.64 -33.77 32.14
N SER A 6 55.32 -33.28 31.10
CA SER A 6 54.74 -32.30 30.17
C SER A 6 53.58 -32.93 29.37
N PHE A 7 53.79 -34.14 28.83
CA PHE A 7 52.73 -34.89 28.13
C PHE A 7 51.50 -35.13 29.01
N TYR A 8 51.68 -35.48 30.30
CA TYR A 8 50.56 -35.70 31.22
C TYR A 8 49.77 -34.41 31.51
N LYS A 9 50.44 -33.27 31.66
CA LYS A 9 49.78 -31.96 31.87
C LYS A 9 49.00 -31.52 30.63
N ASP A 10 49.55 -31.72 29.44
CA ASP A 10 48.89 -31.36 28.18
C ASP A 10 47.62 -32.22 27.96
N ILE A 11 47.70 -33.52 28.24
CA ILE A 11 46.55 -34.44 28.16
C ILE A 11 45.43 -34.03 29.11
N ILE A 12 45.75 -33.68 30.37
CA ILE A 12 44.76 -33.23 31.36
C ILE A 12 44.12 -31.90 30.95
N SER A 13 44.90 -31.01 30.34
CA SER A 13 44.45 -29.68 29.93
C SER A 13 43.45 -29.74 28.77
N ILE A 14 43.56 -30.73 27.88
CA ILE A 14 42.69 -30.90 26.70
C ILE A 14 41.41 -31.70 27.04
N LEU A 15 41.47 -32.54 28.07
CA LEU A 15 40.35 -33.37 28.53
C LEU A 15 39.02 -32.59 28.71
N PRO A 16 38.95 -31.44 29.42
CA PRO A 16 37.71 -30.69 29.57
C PRO A 16 37.15 -30.16 28.24
N VAL A 17 38.02 -29.72 27.31
CA VAL A 17 37.59 -29.25 25.98
C VAL A 17 36.97 -30.40 25.20
N SER A 18 37.65 -31.55 25.16
CA SER A 18 37.16 -32.72 24.43
C SER A 18 35.78 -33.18 24.95
N LEU A 19 35.59 -33.14 26.27
CA LEU A 19 34.31 -33.47 26.90
C LEU A 19 33.22 -32.47 26.53
N VAL A 20 33.51 -31.17 26.55
CA VAL A 20 32.56 -30.12 26.15
C VAL A 20 32.20 -30.22 24.67
N VAL A 21 33.16 -30.53 23.79
CA VAL A 21 32.91 -30.75 22.36
C VAL A 21 31.98 -31.96 22.16
N ILE A 22 32.28 -33.10 22.80
CA ILE A 22 31.45 -34.31 22.71
C ILE A 22 30.03 -34.04 23.23
N MET A 23 29.90 -33.39 24.39
CA MET A 23 28.60 -33.03 24.97
C MET A 23 27.82 -32.07 24.06
N SER A 24 28.48 -31.07 23.47
CA SER A 24 27.84 -30.14 22.54
C SER A 24 27.30 -30.84 21.29
N ILE A 25 28.09 -31.76 20.73
CA ILE A 25 27.68 -32.57 19.58
C ILE A 25 26.47 -33.45 19.95
N LEU A 26 26.53 -34.13 21.10
CA LEU A 26 25.43 -34.96 21.59
C LEU A 26 24.14 -34.16 21.78
N VAL A 27 24.22 -32.95 22.37
CA VAL A 27 23.07 -32.06 22.56
C VAL A 27 22.48 -31.64 21.22
N ILE A 28 23.31 -31.25 20.24
CA ILE A 28 22.83 -30.84 18.91
C ILE A 28 22.17 -32.02 18.17
N VAL A 29 22.78 -33.22 18.24
CA VAL A 29 22.22 -34.44 17.62
C VAL A 29 20.91 -34.85 18.28
N ALA A 30 20.85 -34.84 19.62
CA ALA A 30 19.64 -35.11 20.37
C ALA A 30 18.53 -34.11 20.05
N ALA A 31 18.83 -32.81 20.05
CA ALA A 31 17.87 -31.76 19.69
C ALA A 31 17.33 -31.97 18.26
N ARG A 32 18.20 -32.27 17.29
CA ARG A 32 17.78 -32.59 15.91
C ARG A 32 16.88 -33.84 15.85
N TYR A 33 17.22 -34.88 16.60
CA TYR A 33 16.44 -36.12 16.66
C TYR A 33 15.06 -35.91 17.29
N PHE A 34 14.98 -35.22 18.43
CA PHE A 34 13.73 -34.93 19.12
C PHE A 34 12.82 -33.99 18.32
N ILE A 35 13.38 -32.94 17.72
CA ILE A 35 12.62 -32.00 16.88
C ILE A 35 12.04 -32.73 15.65
N ASN A 36 12.83 -33.59 15.00
CA ASN A 36 12.34 -34.40 13.89
C ASN A 36 11.23 -35.38 14.31
N ARG A 37 11.31 -35.93 15.53
CA ARG A 37 10.33 -36.90 16.04
C ARG A 37 9.02 -36.27 16.49
N GLN A 38 9.04 -35.10 17.12
CA GLN A 38 7.82 -34.46 17.65
C GLN A 38 7.06 -33.60 16.63
N PHE A 39 7.69 -33.10 15.56
CA PHE A 39 7.11 -32.05 14.71
C PHE A 39 7.00 -32.42 13.21
N ALA A 40 6.97 -33.71 12.88
CA ALA A 40 7.01 -34.19 11.49
C ALA A 40 5.86 -33.69 10.57
N HIS A 41 4.70 -33.27 11.11
CA HIS A 41 3.47 -33.01 10.34
C HIS A 41 2.92 -31.57 10.40
N LYS A 42 3.67 -30.56 10.90
CA LYS A 42 3.17 -29.16 11.01
C LYS A 42 3.86 -28.17 10.04
N PRO A 43 3.12 -27.20 9.46
CA PRO A 43 3.70 -26.12 8.66
C PRO A 43 4.62 -25.20 9.51
N GLY A 44 5.69 -24.66 8.91
CA GLY A 44 6.71 -23.83 9.61
C GLY A 44 7.93 -24.59 10.16
N ARG A 45 8.05 -25.89 9.87
CA ARG A 45 9.14 -26.79 10.31
C ARG A 45 10.58 -26.35 9.98
N PRO A 46 10.94 -25.86 8.77
CA PRO A 46 12.34 -25.67 8.43
C PRO A 46 12.93 -24.48 9.19
N PHE A 47 12.16 -23.40 9.35
CA PHE A 47 12.60 -22.18 10.00
C PHE A 47 12.86 -22.39 11.50
N ARG A 48 11.90 -22.95 12.25
CA ARG A 48 12.07 -23.18 13.70
C ARG A 48 13.26 -24.10 14.00
N ARG A 49 13.43 -25.17 13.23
CA ARG A 49 14.56 -26.09 13.36
C ARG A 49 15.88 -25.39 13.06
N GLN A 50 15.95 -24.59 12.00
CA GLN A 50 17.15 -23.82 11.65
C GLN A 50 17.54 -22.86 12.76
N VAL A 51 16.57 -22.11 13.30
CA VAL A 51 16.80 -21.15 14.41
C VAL A 51 17.30 -21.88 15.66
N ILE A 52 16.64 -22.95 16.10
CA ILE A 52 17.07 -23.71 17.29
C ILE A 52 18.48 -24.30 17.09
N THR A 53 18.75 -24.87 15.91
CA THR A 53 20.06 -25.44 15.60
C THR A 53 21.14 -24.37 15.57
N LEU A 54 20.85 -23.20 15.02
CA LEU A 54 21.75 -22.05 14.99
C LEU A 54 22.10 -21.59 16.41
N VAL A 55 21.08 -21.41 17.26
CA VAL A 55 21.26 -21.00 18.67
C VAL A 55 22.07 -22.04 19.44
N LEU A 56 21.75 -23.33 19.33
CA LEU A 56 22.50 -24.40 20.00
C LEU A 56 23.96 -24.46 19.51
N SER A 57 24.20 -24.28 18.21
CA SER A 57 25.56 -24.26 17.65
C SER A 57 26.35 -23.05 18.15
N PHE A 58 25.68 -21.90 18.29
CA PHE A 58 26.29 -20.69 18.84
C PHE A 58 26.63 -20.85 20.33
N VAL A 59 25.72 -21.39 21.14
CA VAL A 59 25.98 -21.69 22.56
C VAL A 59 27.11 -22.71 22.71
N ALA A 60 27.12 -23.76 21.89
CA ALA A 60 28.21 -24.75 21.86
C ALA A 60 29.57 -24.09 21.57
N LEU A 61 29.63 -23.20 20.58
CA LEU A 61 30.85 -22.44 20.27
C LEU A 61 31.34 -21.63 21.48
N LEU A 62 30.45 -20.94 22.19
CA LEU A 62 30.80 -20.20 23.40
C LEU A 62 31.32 -21.11 24.51
N LEU A 63 30.67 -22.27 24.74
CA LEU A 63 31.11 -23.26 25.74
C LEU A 63 32.49 -23.85 25.42
N ILE A 64 32.77 -24.13 24.15
CA ILE A 64 34.08 -24.61 23.70
C ILE A 64 35.16 -23.57 24.02
N ILE A 65 34.90 -22.29 23.76
CA ILE A 65 35.86 -21.20 24.05
C ILE A 65 36.09 -21.02 25.54
N LEU A 66 35.04 -21.17 26.36
CA LEU A 66 35.15 -21.15 27.81
C LEU A 66 35.97 -22.33 28.35
N ALA A 67 35.83 -23.51 27.76
CA ALA A 67 36.54 -24.72 28.17
C ALA A 67 38.00 -24.77 27.68
N MET A 68 38.36 -23.96 26.67
CA MET A 68 39.72 -23.96 26.12
C MET A 68 40.79 -23.60 27.18
N PRO A 69 41.92 -24.34 27.22
CA PRO A 69 43.03 -24.09 28.13
C PRO A 69 43.90 -22.92 27.64
N ILE A 70 43.27 -21.76 27.46
CA ILE A 70 43.89 -20.50 27.04
C ILE A 70 43.87 -19.52 28.21
N GLY A 71 44.79 -18.56 28.20
CA GLY A 71 44.82 -17.49 29.20
C GLY A 71 43.57 -16.61 29.14
N ASP A 72 43.17 -16.05 30.28
CA ASP A 72 41.94 -15.26 30.40
C ASP A 72 41.92 -14.05 29.45
N ASN A 73 43.08 -13.43 29.20
CA ASN A 73 43.22 -12.35 28.23
C ASN A 73 42.87 -12.80 26.80
N THR A 74 43.42 -13.94 26.35
CA THR A 74 43.15 -14.50 25.02
C THR A 74 41.71 -14.96 24.91
N ARG A 75 41.15 -15.56 25.96
CA ARG A 75 39.73 -15.95 26.02
C ARG A 75 38.82 -14.73 25.87
N GLY A 76 39.11 -13.66 26.61
CA GLY A 76 38.39 -12.39 26.53
C GLY A 76 38.45 -11.77 25.12
N GLN A 77 39.62 -11.82 24.46
CA GLN A 77 39.77 -11.35 23.08
C GLN A 77 38.93 -12.17 22.09
N LEU A 78 38.91 -13.50 22.20
CA LEU A 78 38.11 -14.37 21.33
C LEU A 78 36.60 -14.13 21.51
N LEU A 79 36.14 -14.04 22.77
CA LEU A 79 34.74 -13.73 23.07
C LEU A 79 34.36 -12.33 22.59
N GLY A 80 35.24 -11.34 22.76
CA GLY A 80 35.05 -9.98 22.24
C GLY A 80 34.95 -9.96 20.72
N LEU A 81 35.84 -10.67 20.03
CA LEU A 81 35.81 -10.79 18.57
C LEU A 81 34.49 -11.41 18.08
N ILE A 82 34.03 -12.50 18.68
CA ILE A 82 32.75 -13.12 18.34
C ILE A 82 31.59 -12.17 18.63
N GLY A 83 31.63 -11.45 19.75
CA GLY A 83 30.63 -10.44 20.10
C GLY A 83 30.54 -9.34 19.03
N ILE A 84 31.66 -8.82 18.57
CA ILE A 84 31.72 -7.82 17.51
C ILE A 84 31.18 -8.39 16.20
N LEU A 85 31.67 -9.58 15.78
CA LEU A 85 31.24 -10.22 14.54
C LEU A 85 29.74 -10.53 14.54
N LEU A 86 29.22 -11.05 15.64
CA LEU A 86 27.80 -11.33 15.79
C LEU A 86 26.97 -10.05 15.74
N SER A 87 27.39 -9.01 16.46
CA SER A 87 26.70 -7.73 16.49
C SER A 87 26.67 -7.10 15.09
N ALA A 88 27.81 -7.12 14.38
CA ALA A 88 27.91 -6.65 13.01
C ALA A 88 27.01 -7.47 12.06
N ALA A 89 26.99 -8.80 12.19
CA ALA A 89 26.15 -9.67 11.37
C ALA A 89 24.65 -9.39 11.60
N ILE A 90 24.22 -9.23 12.86
CA ILE A 90 22.83 -8.90 13.20
C ILE A 90 22.47 -7.50 12.68
N ALA A 91 23.34 -6.51 12.90
CA ALA A 91 23.12 -5.14 12.44
C ALA A 91 22.98 -5.10 10.91
N LEU A 92 23.92 -5.70 10.18
CA LEU A 92 23.89 -5.72 8.72
C LEU A 92 22.66 -6.45 8.18
N SER A 93 22.31 -7.60 8.78
CA SER A 93 21.15 -8.41 8.34
C SER A 93 19.80 -7.75 8.67
N SER A 94 19.74 -6.90 9.69
CA SER A 94 18.50 -6.22 10.11
C SER A 94 18.25 -4.89 9.40
N THR A 95 19.23 -4.37 8.64
CA THR A 95 19.14 -3.07 7.96
C THR A 95 17.88 -2.92 7.10
N THR A 96 17.53 -3.93 6.29
CA THR A 96 16.32 -3.90 5.44
C THR A 96 15.03 -3.87 6.26
N PHE A 97 14.96 -4.63 7.36
CA PHE A 97 13.78 -4.69 8.22
C PHE A 97 13.55 -3.36 8.95
N VAL A 98 14.62 -2.83 9.56
CA VAL A 98 14.62 -1.53 10.23
C VAL A 98 14.34 -0.40 9.23
N GLY A 99 14.94 -0.47 8.04
CA GLY A 99 14.70 0.50 6.96
C GLY A 99 13.24 0.57 6.53
N ASN A 100 12.55 -0.58 6.39
CA ASN A 100 11.13 -0.60 6.08
C ASN A 100 10.25 -0.05 7.22
N ALA A 101 10.62 -0.30 8.47
CA ALA A 101 9.91 0.25 9.63
C ALA A 101 9.97 1.78 9.65
N PHE A 102 11.18 2.34 9.52
CA PHE A 102 11.38 3.80 9.47
C PHE A 102 10.74 4.42 8.23
N ALA A 103 10.82 3.78 7.07
CA ALA A 103 10.12 4.22 5.86
C ALA A 103 8.60 4.29 6.09
N GLY A 104 8.01 3.28 6.75
CA GLY A 104 6.59 3.29 7.13
C GLY A 104 6.23 4.44 8.07
N MET A 105 7.04 4.68 9.11
CA MET A 105 6.84 5.81 10.02
C MET A 105 6.94 7.16 9.29
N MET A 106 7.92 7.31 8.40
CA MET A 106 8.12 8.52 7.60
C MET A 106 6.91 8.79 6.69
N LEU A 107 6.45 7.79 5.94
CA LEU A 107 5.29 7.94 5.05
C LEU A 107 4.03 8.38 5.83
N ARG A 108 3.82 7.85 7.05
CA ARG A 108 2.72 8.26 7.93
C ARG A 108 2.91 9.67 8.50
N ALA A 109 4.14 10.05 8.85
CA ALA A 109 4.45 11.37 9.39
C ALA A 109 4.27 12.49 8.35
N VAL A 110 4.77 12.28 7.13
CA VAL A 110 4.62 13.22 6.02
C VAL A 110 3.18 13.22 5.46
N ARG A 111 2.41 12.15 5.74
CA ARG A 111 1.03 11.97 5.25
C ARG A 111 0.95 12.05 3.73
N SER A 112 1.91 11.45 3.03
CA SER A 112 2.01 11.49 1.57
C SER A 112 0.75 10.96 0.87
N PHE A 113 0.08 9.96 1.46
CA PHE A 113 -1.21 9.43 1.06
C PHE A 113 -1.88 8.70 2.24
N ARG A 114 -3.19 8.44 2.10
CA ARG A 114 -4.06 7.78 3.08
C ARG A 114 -4.59 6.46 2.53
N SER A 115 -5.11 5.62 3.42
CA SER A 115 -5.90 4.45 3.00
C SER A 115 -7.13 4.94 2.24
N GLY A 116 -7.40 4.33 1.10
CA GLY A 116 -8.43 4.77 0.17
C GLY A 116 -7.98 5.74 -0.92
N ASP A 117 -6.76 6.29 -0.88
CA ASP A 117 -6.26 7.10 -1.99
C ASP A 117 -5.84 6.19 -3.16
N PHE A 118 -6.02 6.66 -4.40
CA PHE A 118 -5.44 6.01 -5.57
C PHE A 118 -3.96 6.41 -5.69
N ILE A 119 -3.10 5.42 -5.83
CA ILE A 119 -1.67 5.63 -6.03
C ILE A 119 -1.17 4.90 -7.27
N ARG A 120 -0.14 5.46 -7.89
CA ARG A 120 0.64 4.81 -8.95
C ARG A 120 2.12 4.85 -8.60
N VAL A 121 2.77 3.69 -8.66
CA VAL A 121 4.20 3.52 -8.38
C VAL A 121 4.79 2.59 -9.42
N GLY A 122 5.65 3.14 -10.29
CA GLY A 122 6.05 2.43 -11.51
C GLY A 122 4.82 2.04 -12.34
N ASP A 123 4.69 0.75 -12.63
CA ASP A 123 3.58 0.18 -13.40
C ASP A 123 2.37 -0.22 -12.55
N PHE A 124 2.50 -0.17 -11.22
CA PHE A 124 1.43 -0.57 -10.31
C PHE A 124 0.46 0.60 -10.10
N PHE A 125 -0.83 0.37 -10.36
CA PHE A 125 -1.91 1.31 -10.09
C PHE A 125 -2.99 0.63 -9.25
N GLY A 126 -3.45 1.33 -8.21
CA GLY A 126 -4.50 0.80 -7.34
C GLY A 126 -4.87 1.75 -6.22
N ARG A 127 -5.81 1.32 -5.39
CA ARG A 127 -6.29 2.05 -4.23
C ARG A 127 -5.67 1.46 -2.97
N VAL A 128 -5.14 2.31 -2.08
CA VAL A 128 -4.44 1.84 -0.86
C VAL A 128 -5.41 1.10 0.06
N SER A 129 -5.19 -0.20 0.24
CA SER A 129 -5.98 -1.07 1.10
C SER A 129 -5.38 -1.23 2.49
N GLU A 130 -4.05 -1.26 2.61
CA GLU A 130 -3.40 -1.41 3.92
C GLU A 130 -2.13 -0.56 4.01
N ARG A 131 -1.88 -0.04 5.20
CA ARG A 131 -0.62 0.63 5.53
C ARG A 131 -0.02 -0.04 6.77
N GLY A 132 0.68 -1.15 6.55
CA GLY A 132 1.39 -1.90 7.60
C GLY A 132 2.66 -1.20 8.10
N LEU A 133 3.33 -1.83 9.08
CA LEU A 133 4.59 -1.31 9.64
C LEU A 133 5.76 -1.43 8.66
N PHE A 134 5.80 -2.51 7.87
CA PHE A 134 6.91 -2.81 6.95
C PHE A 134 6.52 -2.76 5.48
N HIS A 135 5.22 -2.74 5.19
CA HIS A 135 4.69 -2.82 3.84
C HIS A 135 3.43 -1.96 3.72
N ILE A 136 3.05 -1.71 2.47
CA ILE A 136 1.79 -1.10 2.07
C ILE A 136 1.17 -2.02 1.04
N GLU A 137 -0.15 -2.15 1.10
CA GLU A 137 -0.94 -2.94 0.17
C GLU A 137 -1.84 -2.01 -0.65
N ILE A 138 -1.92 -2.28 -1.94
CA ILE A 138 -2.89 -1.66 -2.83
C ILE A 138 -3.79 -2.73 -3.44
N GLN A 139 -5.05 -2.37 -3.63
CA GLN A 139 -6.00 -3.16 -4.39
C GLN A 139 -6.08 -2.60 -5.81
N THR A 140 -5.95 -3.45 -6.82
CA THR A 140 -5.91 -3.07 -8.24
C THR A 140 -7.32 -3.01 -8.85
N GLU A 141 -7.42 -2.53 -10.10
CA GLU A 141 -8.68 -2.50 -10.86
C GLU A 141 -9.25 -3.92 -11.13
N ASP A 142 -8.42 -4.95 -10.99
CA ASP A 142 -8.80 -6.36 -11.15
C ASP A 142 -9.13 -7.04 -9.80
N ARG A 143 -9.24 -6.27 -8.72
CA ARG A 143 -9.46 -6.73 -7.33
C ARG A 143 -8.29 -7.50 -6.71
N ASP A 144 -7.16 -7.64 -7.42
CA ASP A 144 -5.94 -8.23 -6.88
C ASP A 144 -5.27 -7.33 -5.84
N LEU A 145 -4.61 -7.93 -4.85
CA LEU A 145 -3.84 -7.25 -3.82
C LEU A 145 -2.34 -7.27 -4.15
N ILE A 146 -1.72 -6.10 -4.22
CA ILE A 146 -0.28 -5.94 -4.43
C ILE A 146 0.34 -5.39 -3.15
N THR A 147 1.22 -6.19 -2.54
CA THR A 147 1.99 -5.78 -1.35
C THR A 147 3.37 -5.28 -1.74
N MET A 148 3.71 -4.06 -1.33
CA MET A 148 4.99 -3.42 -1.57
C MET A 148 5.71 -3.08 -0.26
N PRO A 149 7.03 -3.28 -0.16
CA PRO A 149 7.79 -2.85 1.01
C PRO A 149 7.80 -1.32 1.12
N ASN A 150 7.72 -0.79 2.34
CA ASN A 150 7.68 0.66 2.57
C ASN A 150 8.90 1.38 1.98
N LEU A 151 10.08 0.74 2.05
CA LEU A 151 11.32 1.29 1.51
C LEU A 151 11.24 1.50 -0.02
N PHE A 152 10.51 0.65 -0.74
CA PHE A 152 10.30 0.81 -2.19
C PHE A 152 9.51 2.08 -2.50
N LEU A 153 8.50 2.40 -1.69
CA LEU A 153 7.67 3.59 -1.86
C LEU A 153 8.39 4.89 -1.51
N VAL A 154 9.37 4.84 -0.60
CA VAL A 154 10.21 6.00 -0.27
C VAL A 154 11.32 6.23 -1.31
N THR A 155 11.77 5.16 -1.97
CA THR A 155 12.87 5.23 -2.95
C THR A 155 12.40 5.46 -4.39
N ASN A 156 11.11 5.32 -4.67
CA ASN A 156 10.53 5.54 -6.00
C ASN A 156 9.50 6.67 -5.99
N PRO A 157 9.33 7.40 -7.11
CA PRO A 157 8.26 8.37 -7.24
C PRO A 157 6.88 7.73 -7.08
N VAL A 158 6.07 8.29 -6.19
CA VAL A 158 4.67 7.87 -5.97
C VAL A 158 3.76 8.97 -6.48
N LYS A 159 2.94 8.66 -7.49
CA LYS A 159 1.87 9.56 -7.94
C LYS A 159 0.62 9.28 -7.11
N VAL A 160 0.12 10.30 -6.42
CA VAL A 160 -1.09 10.21 -5.60
C VAL A 160 -2.21 10.98 -6.29
N THR A 161 -3.36 10.33 -6.46
CA THR A 161 -4.59 11.01 -6.86
C THR A 161 -5.32 11.42 -5.60
N LEU A 162 -5.33 12.72 -5.32
CA LEU A 162 -5.90 13.29 -4.11
C LEU A 162 -7.40 13.06 -4.04
N SER A 163 -7.91 12.72 -2.86
CA SER A 163 -9.35 12.59 -2.60
C SER A 163 -10.14 13.89 -2.78
N SER A 164 -9.47 15.05 -2.82
CA SER A 164 -10.08 16.36 -3.04
C SER A 164 -10.45 16.64 -4.50
N GLY A 165 -9.98 15.79 -5.41
CA GLY A 165 -10.30 15.88 -6.83
C GLY A 165 -9.06 15.68 -7.72
N THR A 166 -9.32 15.39 -8.99
CA THR A 166 -8.28 15.15 -9.98
C THR A 166 -8.72 15.53 -11.38
N ILE A 167 -7.76 15.79 -12.26
CA ILE A 167 -8.05 15.98 -13.68
C ILE A 167 -8.16 14.61 -14.35
N VAL A 168 -9.33 14.34 -14.92
CA VAL A 168 -9.56 13.21 -15.82
C VAL A 168 -9.43 13.73 -17.24
N SER A 169 -8.74 12.98 -18.10
CA SER A 169 -8.56 13.36 -19.48
C SER A 169 -8.52 12.16 -20.41
N THR A 170 -8.94 12.37 -21.66
CA THR A 170 -8.76 11.42 -22.75
C THR A 170 -8.23 12.16 -23.98
N GLU A 171 -7.58 11.41 -24.86
CA GLU A 171 -7.05 11.93 -26.12
C GLU A 171 -7.78 11.30 -27.29
N VAL A 172 -8.05 12.11 -28.31
CA VAL A 172 -8.66 11.69 -29.57
C VAL A 172 -7.90 12.35 -30.72
N SER A 173 -7.65 11.60 -31.79
CA SER A 173 -7.01 12.12 -32.99
C SER A 173 -8.05 12.29 -34.08
N LEU A 174 -8.11 13.48 -34.66
CA LEU A 174 -9.10 13.86 -35.67
C LEU A 174 -8.41 14.48 -36.88
N SER A 175 -9.01 14.31 -38.05
CA SER A 175 -8.46 14.78 -39.33
C SER A 175 -8.44 16.32 -39.45
N TYR A 176 -7.57 16.84 -40.31
CA TYR A 176 -7.38 18.29 -40.53
C TYR A 176 -8.52 18.98 -41.30
N ASP A 177 -9.38 18.20 -41.94
CA ASP A 177 -10.51 18.65 -42.75
C ASP A 177 -11.72 19.10 -41.91
N ILE A 178 -11.67 18.92 -40.59
CA ILE A 178 -12.74 19.29 -39.66
C ILE A 178 -12.40 20.61 -38.95
N SER A 179 -13.42 21.45 -38.75
CA SER A 179 -13.25 22.73 -38.03
C SER A 179 -12.84 22.52 -36.57
N ARG A 180 -11.69 23.06 -36.19
CA ARG A 180 -11.20 23.07 -34.80
C ARG A 180 -12.23 23.61 -33.81
N ILE A 181 -12.98 24.66 -34.18
CA ILE A 181 -13.95 25.33 -33.28
C ILE A 181 -15.14 24.40 -33.01
N GLU A 182 -15.54 23.62 -34.02
CA GLU A 182 -16.64 22.65 -33.89
C GLU A 182 -16.22 21.46 -33.02
N ILE A 183 -15.02 20.93 -33.24
CA ILE A 183 -14.43 19.87 -32.41
C ILE A 183 -14.36 20.32 -30.95
N GLU A 184 -13.80 21.50 -30.70
CA GLU A 184 -13.62 22.03 -29.34
C GLU A 184 -14.96 22.13 -28.61
N LYS A 185 -16.01 22.63 -29.29
CA LYS A 185 -17.35 22.72 -28.71
C LYS A 185 -17.91 21.33 -28.34
N LEU A 186 -17.83 20.36 -29.25
CA LEU A 186 -18.37 19.01 -29.02
C LEU A 186 -17.62 18.27 -27.90
N LEU A 187 -16.29 18.44 -27.83
CA LEU A 187 -15.47 17.85 -26.78
C LEU A 187 -15.75 18.47 -25.41
N LEU A 188 -15.97 19.79 -25.33
CA LEU A 188 -16.36 20.46 -24.10
C LEU A 188 -17.74 19.98 -23.61
N ASP A 189 -18.70 19.80 -24.53
CA ASP A 189 -20.02 19.26 -24.20
C ASP A 189 -19.93 17.79 -23.74
N ALA A 190 -19.07 16.98 -24.37
CA ALA A 190 -18.79 15.61 -23.92
C ALA A 190 -18.27 15.54 -22.48
N ALA A 191 -17.32 16.41 -22.11
CA ALA A 191 -16.80 16.43 -20.75
C ALA A 191 -17.84 16.87 -19.71
N LYS A 192 -18.72 17.82 -20.04
CA LYS A 192 -19.85 18.20 -19.17
C LYS A 192 -20.83 17.05 -18.97
N ASN A 193 -21.16 16.33 -20.05
CA ASN A 193 -22.04 15.17 -19.99
C ASN A 193 -21.41 14.00 -19.22
N ALA A 194 -20.09 13.95 -19.14
CA ALA A 194 -19.35 13.01 -18.30
C ALA A 194 -19.23 13.45 -16.82
N GLU A 195 -19.97 14.49 -16.40
CA GLU A 195 -19.97 15.04 -15.03
C GLU A 195 -18.62 15.65 -14.59
N LEU A 196 -17.81 16.12 -15.54
CA LEU A 196 -16.57 16.84 -15.23
C LEU A 196 -16.81 18.35 -15.12
N GLU A 197 -16.22 18.95 -14.09
CA GLU A 197 -16.22 20.40 -13.89
C GLU A 197 -15.07 21.07 -14.65
N GLU A 198 -15.24 22.36 -14.95
CA GLU A 198 -14.22 23.19 -15.61
C GLU A 198 -13.51 22.50 -16.80
N PRO A 199 -14.27 21.97 -17.79
CA PRO A 199 -13.68 21.24 -18.89
C PRO A 199 -12.85 22.16 -19.79
N PHE A 200 -11.75 21.62 -20.31
CA PHE A 200 -10.87 22.31 -21.24
C PHE A 200 -10.32 21.35 -22.29
N VAL A 201 -10.03 21.89 -23.47
CA VAL A 201 -9.47 21.14 -24.61
C VAL A 201 -8.10 21.71 -24.95
N HIS A 202 -7.12 20.84 -25.10
CA HIS A 202 -5.79 21.19 -25.59
C HIS A 202 -5.50 20.47 -26.90
N ILE A 203 -4.77 21.12 -27.80
CA ILE A 203 -4.11 20.46 -28.92
C ILE A 203 -2.78 19.94 -28.39
N VAL A 204 -2.63 18.60 -28.35
CA VAL A 204 -1.42 17.95 -27.85
C VAL A 204 -0.35 17.93 -28.93
N ASN A 205 -0.70 17.43 -30.12
CA ASN A 205 0.21 17.26 -31.24
C ASN A 205 -0.48 17.59 -32.56
N LEU A 206 0.31 18.07 -33.52
CA LEU A 206 -0.04 18.18 -34.93
C LEU A 206 0.71 17.05 -35.66
N ASN A 207 0.05 15.91 -35.86
CA ASN A 207 0.65 14.74 -36.52
C ASN A 207 0.53 14.89 -38.04
N ASP A 208 1.18 14.02 -38.82
CA ASP A 208 1.22 14.12 -40.28
C ASP A 208 -0.16 14.17 -40.96
N PHE A 209 -1.16 13.48 -40.41
CA PHE A 209 -2.51 13.36 -40.99
C PHE A 209 -3.65 13.66 -40.01
N SER A 210 -3.34 14.07 -38.78
CA SER A 210 -4.36 14.29 -37.74
C SER A 210 -3.89 15.28 -36.68
N VAL A 211 -4.82 15.99 -36.06
CA VAL A 211 -4.59 16.73 -34.84
C VAL A 211 -5.00 15.88 -33.64
N THR A 212 -4.11 15.71 -32.66
CA THR A 212 -4.44 15.06 -31.38
C THR A 212 -4.99 16.09 -30.41
N TYR A 213 -6.25 15.94 -30.04
CA TYR A 213 -6.92 16.73 -29.03
C TYR A 213 -6.95 15.98 -27.71
N ARG A 214 -6.67 16.69 -26.62
CA ARG A 214 -6.87 16.21 -25.25
C ARG A 214 -8.01 16.97 -24.63
N ILE A 215 -9.08 16.26 -24.33
CA ILE A 215 -10.19 16.76 -23.52
C ILE A 215 -9.95 16.37 -22.07
N ALA A 216 -10.11 17.33 -21.17
CA ALA A 216 -9.90 17.13 -19.75
C ALA A 216 -10.92 17.92 -18.93
N GLY A 217 -11.13 17.51 -17.69
CA GLY A 217 -11.94 18.23 -16.72
C GLY A 217 -11.69 17.75 -15.30
N LEU A 218 -12.14 18.53 -14.33
CA LEU A 218 -12.00 18.26 -12.91
C LEU A 218 -13.07 17.28 -12.43
N LEU A 219 -12.63 16.15 -11.89
CA LEU A 219 -13.45 15.22 -11.13
C LEU A 219 -13.29 15.52 -9.64
N LYS A 220 -14.36 15.92 -8.96
CA LYS A 220 -14.36 16.16 -7.50
C LYS A 220 -14.33 14.86 -6.69
N GLU A 221 -15.20 13.90 -7.04
CA GLU A 221 -15.30 12.63 -6.32
C GLU A 221 -14.48 11.54 -7.02
N VAL A 222 -13.30 11.26 -6.45
CA VAL A 222 -12.33 10.34 -7.05
C VAL A 222 -12.71 8.86 -6.88
N LYS A 223 -13.75 8.54 -6.09
CA LYS A 223 -14.19 7.15 -5.88
C LYS A 223 -14.60 6.46 -7.18
N GLN A 224 -15.16 7.22 -8.14
CA GLN A 224 -15.64 6.70 -9.42
C GLN A 224 -14.65 6.96 -10.57
N LEU A 225 -13.35 7.08 -10.25
CA LEU A 225 -12.33 7.49 -11.22
C LEU A 225 -12.29 6.61 -12.48
N ILE A 226 -12.51 5.30 -12.34
CA ILE A 226 -12.42 4.35 -13.46
C ILE A 226 -13.68 4.46 -14.33
N SER A 227 -14.84 4.48 -13.69
CA SER A 227 -16.15 4.67 -14.31
C SER A 227 -16.21 5.98 -15.08
N ILE A 228 -15.76 7.09 -14.49
CA ILE A 228 -15.74 8.41 -15.14
C ILE A 228 -14.73 8.45 -16.30
N ARG A 229 -13.60 7.75 -16.21
CA ARG A 229 -12.68 7.61 -17.36
C ARG A 229 -13.34 6.90 -18.54
N SER A 230 -14.10 5.83 -18.29
CA SER A 230 -14.88 5.15 -19.34
C SER A 230 -15.96 6.07 -19.89
N ARG A 231 -16.76 6.68 -19.00
CA ARG A 231 -17.84 7.59 -19.36
C ARG A 231 -17.37 8.77 -20.21
N LEU A 232 -16.22 9.37 -19.88
CA LEU A 232 -15.65 10.44 -20.69
C LEU A 232 -15.35 9.97 -22.12
N ARG A 233 -14.82 8.76 -22.30
CA ARG A 233 -14.56 8.20 -23.63
C ARG A 233 -15.86 7.93 -24.39
N GLU A 234 -16.86 7.38 -23.71
CA GLU A 234 -18.22 7.16 -24.25
C GLU A 234 -18.82 8.49 -24.73
N MET A 235 -18.83 9.51 -23.88
CA MET A 235 -19.38 10.83 -24.23
C MET A 235 -18.61 11.52 -25.35
N VAL A 236 -17.28 11.32 -25.44
CA VAL A 236 -16.48 11.85 -26.55
C VAL A 236 -16.87 11.19 -27.86
N LEU A 237 -17.02 9.86 -27.88
CA LEU A 237 -17.48 9.14 -29.07
C LEU A 237 -18.88 9.61 -29.48
N ASP A 238 -19.82 9.64 -28.54
CA ASP A 238 -21.22 9.98 -28.82
C ASP A 238 -21.37 11.44 -29.29
N SER A 239 -20.72 12.40 -28.63
CA SER A 239 -20.77 13.81 -29.02
C SER A 239 -20.18 14.05 -30.40
N LEU A 240 -19.05 13.42 -30.74
CA LEU A 240 -18.45 13.56 -32.06
C LEU A 240 -19.34 12.93 -33.15
N HIS A 241 -19.88 11.74 -32.91
CA HIS A 241 -20.81 11.07 -33.84
C HIS A 241 -22.11 11.85 -34.04
N VAL A 242 -22.69 12.42 -32.97
CA VAL A 242 -23.88 13.27 -33.06
C VAL A 242 -23.59 14.56 -33.84
N GLY A 243 -22.37 15.09 -33.71
CA GLY A 243 -21.88 16.21 -34.51
C GLY A 243 -21.54 15.87 -35.96
N GLY A 244 -21.71 14.61 -36.39
CA GLY A 244 -21.38 14.17 -37.75
C GLY A 244 -19.87 14.04 -38.00
N ILE A 245 -19.05 14.03 -36.95
CA ILE A 245 -17.60 13.88 -37.04
C ILE A 245 -17.25 12.40 -36.97
N GLU A 246 -16.64 11.90 -38.04
CA GLU A 246 -16.17 10.52 -38.12
C GLU A 246 -14.81 10.38 -37.41
N ILE A 247 -14.68 9.34 -36.57
CA ILE A 247 -13.42 9.01 -35.91
C ILE A 247 -12.78 7.85 -36.67
N VAL A 248 -11.78 8.17 -37.51
CA VAL A 248 -11.05 7.18 -38.29
C VAL A 248 -9.63 7.00 -37.77
N SER A 249 -9.13 5.76 -37.83
CA SER A 249 -7.71 5.50 -37.59
C SER A 249 -6.88 6.09 -38.74
N PRO A 250 -5.80 6.84 -38.46
CA PRO A 250 -4.91 7.41 -39.50
C PRO A 250 -4.32 6.36 -40.45
N THR A 251 -4.18 5.12 -39.98
CA THR A 251 -3.65 3.96 -40.73
C THR A 251 -4.69 3.23 -41.58
N PHE A 252 -5.97 3.59 -41.49
CA PHE A 252 -7.04 2.89 -42.18
C PHE A 252 -7.25 3.45 -43.60
N MET A 253 -6.57 2.87 -44.58
CA MET A 253 -6.87 3.10 -46.00
C MET A 253 -8.12 2.28 -46.39
N ASN A 254 -9.26 2.95 -46.45
CA ASN A 254 -10.49 2.37 -46.98
C ASN A 254 -10.59 2.72 -48.47
N THR A 255 -10.13 1.85 -49.39
CA THR A 255 -10.49 2.00 -50.82
C THR A 255 -11.92 1.54 -51.01
N ARG A 256 -12.88 2.37 -50.61
CA ARG A 256 -14.29 2.22 -50.97
C ARG A 256 -14.62 3.25 -52.03
N ALA A 257 -15.22 2.82 -53.14
CA ALA A 257 -15.89 3.74 -54.06
C ALA A 257 -17.10 4.34 -53.33
N LEU A 258 -16.89 5.49 -52.68
CA LEU A 258 -17.90 6.22 -51.94
C LEU A 258 -18.31 7.45 -52.74
N SER A 259 -19.60 7.76 -52.73
CA SER A 259 -20.06 9.12 -53.05
C SER A 259 -19.39 10.11 -52.10
N GLU A 260 -18.97 11.29 -52.57
CA GLU A 260 -18.16 12.31 -51.87
C GLU A 260 -18.65 12.77 -50.47
N ARG A 261 -19.79 12.29 -49.96
CA ARG A 261 -20.41 12.72 -48.69
C ARG A 261 -20.92 11.60 -47.77
N LYS A 262 -20.51 10.35 -47.95
CA LYS A 262 -21.01 9.26 -47.08
C LYS A 262 -20.18 9.15 -45.79
N ILE A 263 -20.75 9.59 -44.67
CA ILE A 263 -20.18 9.53 -43.32
C ILE A 263 -20.55 8.19 -42.66
N PHE A 264 -19.63 7.55 -41.94
CA PHE A 264 -19.87 6.28 -41.24
C PHE A 264 -20.19 6.49 -39.75
N ILE A 265 -21.44 6.86 -39.47
CA ILE A 265 -21.96 6.99 -38.11
C ILE A 265 -22.77 5.72 -37.80
N PRO A 266 -22.56 5.04 -36.65
CA PRO A 266 -23.43 3.94 -36.24
C PRO A 266 -24.90 4.37 -36.23
N ASP A 267 -25.81 3.49 -36.65
CA ASP A 267 -27.25 3.78 -36.55
C ASP A 267 -27.60 4.08 -35.10
N LYS A 268 -28.37 5.16 -34.88
CA LYS A 268 -28.85 5.51 -33.54
C LYS A 268 -29.75 4.40 -33.03
N ILE A 269 -29.19 3.51 -32.21
CA ILE A 269 -30.01 2.65 -31.36
C ILE A 269 -30.61 3.60 -30.33
N ALA A 270 -31.92 3.81 -30.38
CA ALA A 270 -32.61 4.53 -29.32
C ALA A 270 -32.23 3.85 -28.01
N ALA A 271 -31.52 4.55 -27.13
CA ALA A 271 -31.20 4.06 -25.81
C ALA A 271 -32.52 3.64 -25.17
N SER A 272 -32.78 2.33 -25.08
CA SER A 272 -33.90 1.82 -24.31
C SER A 272 -33.63 2.27 -22.88
N GLY A 273 -34.51 3.11 -22.32
CA GLY A 273 -34.34 3.76 -21.01
C GLY A 273 -34.08 2.83 -19.83
N GLU A 274 -34.12 1.51 -20.04
CA GLU A 274 -33.68 0.48 -19.09
C GLU A 274 -32.16 0.47 -18.87
N VAL A 275 -31.33 0.84 -19.86
CA VAL A 275 -29.85 0.77 -19.75
C VAL A 275 -29.27 1.85 -18.81
N GLU A 276 -29.91 3.01 -18.72
CA GLU A 276 -29.49 4.09 -17.80
C GLU A 276 -29.81 3.77 -16.34
N SER A 277 -30.92 3.08 -16.08
CA SER A 277 -31.39 2.76 -14.72
C SER A 277 -30.52 1.73 -13.98
N ASP A 278 -29.90 0.80 -14.71
CA ASP A 278 -29.07 -0.24 -14.12
C ASP A 278 -27.60 0.19 -13.90
N ARG A 279 -27.10 1.16 -14.69
CA ARG A 279 -25.73 1.70 -14.53
C ARG A 279 -25.55 2.51 -13.25
N GLU A 280 -26.60 3.18 -12.76
CA GLU A 280 -26.56 3.90 -11.49
C GLU A 280 -26.43 3.00 -10.25
N LYS A 281 -26.79 1.71 -10.36
CA LYS A 281 -26.87 0.80 -9.19
C LYS A 281 -25.63 -0.05 -8.96
N ALA A 282 -24.74 -0.19 -9.94
CA ALA A 282 -23.52 -1.00 -9.82
C ALA A 282 -22.29 -0.21 -10.25
N VAL A 283 -21.80 0.67 -9.37
CA VAL A 283 -20.48 1.31 -9.51
C VAL A 283 -19.42 0.20 -9.41
N PRO A 284 -18.72 -0.17 -10.50
CA PRO A 284 -17.75 -1.28 -10.51
C PRO A 284 -16.69 -1.17 -9.41
N GLU A 285 -16.32 0.06 -9.06
CA GLU A 285 -15.36 0.36 -8.00
C GLU A 285 -15.76 -0.20 -6.64
N ASN A 286 -17.06 -0.31 -6.33
CA ASN A 286 -17.51 -0.88 -5.06
C ASN A 286 -17.27 -2.39 -4.96
N ILE A 287 -17.22 -3.08 -6.11
CA ILE A 287 -16.96 -4.52 -6.18
C ILE A 287 -15.45 -4.77 -6.16
N VAL A 288 -14.71 -3.94 -6.88
CA VAL A 288 -13.27 -4.10 -7.10
C VAL A 288 -12.44 -3.60 -5.92
N PHE A 289 -12.86 -2.52 -5.25
CA PHE A 289 -12.12 -1.87 -4.17
C PHE A 289 -12.76 -2.04 -2.80
N ASP A 290 -13.41 -3.17 -2.56
CA ASP A 290 -14.09 -3.49 -1.31
C ASP A 290 -13.18 -3.36 -0.08
N LYS A 291 -11.99 -3.98 -0.11
CA LYS A 291 -11.01 -3.91 0.99
C LYS A 291 -10.49 -2.49 1.19
N ALA A 292 -10.17 -1.79 0.10
CA ALA A 292 -9.71 -0.40 0.19
C ALA A 292 -10.78 0.57 0.73
N GLU A 293 -12.06 0.35 0.41
CA GLU A 293 -13.18 1.13 0.94
C GLU A 293 -13.37 0.88 2.45
N GLN A 294 -13.24 -0.38 2.89
CA GLN A 294 -13.26 -0.71 4.32
C GLN A 294 -12.13 -0.01 5.07
N ALA A 295 -10.90 -0.08 4.55
CA ALA A 295 -9.72 0.56 5.12
C ALA A 295 -9.85 2.10 5.18
N GLU A 296 -10.38 2.73 4.13
CA GLU A 296 -10.71 4.16 4.15
C GLU A 296 -11.71 4.48 5.26
N SER A 297 -12.80 3.71 5.37
CA SER A 297 -13.82 3.92 6.38
C SER A 297 -13.25 3.85 7.79
N LEU A 298 -12.33 2.90 8.02
CA LEU A 298 -11.68 2.66 9.29
C LEU A 298 -10.72 3.80 9.64
N GLU A 299 -9.92 4.27 8.68
CA GLU A 299 -9.06 5.43 8.87
C GLU A 299 -9.85 6.71 9.16
N ARG A 300 -10.94 6.95 8.42
CA ARG A 300 -11.83 8.10 8.67
C ARG A 300 -12.41 8.08 10.09
N MET A 301 -12.83 6.90 10.58
CA MET A 301 -13.30 6.75 11.95
C MET A 301 -12.20 7.00 12.99
N LYS A 302 -10.98 6.50 12.76
CA LYS A 302 -9.81 6.75 13.63
C LYS A 302 -9.49 8.25 13.70
N HIS A 303 -9.47 8.94 12.56
CA HIS A 303 -9.27 10.39 12.51
C HIS A 303 -10.39 11.15 13.23
N ARG A 304 -11.64 10.69 13.12
CA ARG A 304 -12.77 11.30 13.84
C ARG A 304 -12.61 11.16 15.36
N ILE A 305 -12.14 10.02 15.86
CA ILE A 305 -11.82 9.83 17.28
C ILE A 305 -10.74 10.80 17.74
N GLU A 306 -9.67 10.98 16.96
CA GLU A 306 -8.60 11.93 17.31
C GLU A 306 -9.13 13.37 17.38
N THR A 307 -9.96 13.76 16.40
CA THR A 307 -10.58 15.09 16.36
C THR A 307 -11.51 15.31 17.55
N LEU A 308 -12.36 14.33 17.87
CA LEU A 308 -13.22 14.36 19.06
C LEU A 308 -12.39 14.45 20.35
N GLY A 309 -11.24 13.77 20.41
CA GLY A 309 -10.32 13.87 21.54
C GLY A 309 -9.82 15.30 21.78
N LYS A 310 -9.42 15.99 20.70
CA LYS A 310 -9.01 17.41 20.74
C LYS A 310 -10.17 18.33 21.12
N GLU A 311 -11.37 18.09 20.59
CA GLU A 311 -12.59 18.83 20.97
C GLU A 311 -12.88 18.68 22.47
N ILE A 312 -12.85 17.45 23.01
CA ILE A 312 -13.04 17.16 24.44
C ILE A 312 -12.02 17.89 25.31
N GLU A 313 -10.75 17.92 24.89
CA GLU A 313 -9.68 18.62 25.61
C GLU A 313 -9.91 20.14 25.62
N SER A 314 -10.28 20.72 24.49
CA SER A 314 -10.60 22.15 24.40
C SER A 314 -11.82 22.54 25.27
N ILE A 315 -12.84 21.69 25.33
CA ILE A 315 -14.02 21.90 26.18
C ILE A 315 -13.65 21.80 27.66
N LYS A 316 -12.77 20.86 28.02
CA LYS A 316 -12.26 20.72 29.38
C LYS A 316 -11.48 21.95 29.84
N GLU A 317 -10.72 22.59 28.94
CA GLU A 317 -10.05 23.87 29.24
C GLU A 317 -11.04 25.01 29.42
N ARG A 318 -12.01 25.17 28.50
CA ARG A 318 -13.08 26.18 28.62
C ARG A 318 -13.89 26.01 29.91
N GLN A 319 -14.18 24.78 30.29
CA GLN A 319 -14.89 24.46 31.54
C GLN A 319 -14.13 24.93 32.78
N LYS A 320 -12.79 24.85 32.78
CA LYS A 320 -11.94 25.34 33.88
C LYS A 320 -11.87 26.87 33.95
N GLN A 321 -12.01 27.55 32.82
CA GLN A 321 -11.98 29.01 32.70
C GLN A 321 -13.35 29.67 32.86
N ALA A 322 -14.43 28.88 32.93
CA ALA A 322 -15.79 29.41 33.06
C ALA A 322 -16.07 29.86 34.51
N ASP A 323 -16.47 31.12 34.65
CA ASP A 323 -16.85 31.76 35.91
C ASP A 323 -18.31 31.47 36.30
N GLU A 324 -19.22 31.34 35.33
CA GLU A 324 -20.63 30.98 35.57
C GLU A 324 -20.84 29.46 35.71
N GLU A 325 -21.59 29.07 36.75
CA GLU A 325 -21.93 27.67 37.04
C GLU A 325 -22.80 27.03 35.94
N THR A 326 -23.75 27.80 35.38
CA THR A 326 -24.62 27.36 34.27
C THR A 326 -23.81 26.99 33.02
N ILE A 327 -22.81 27.80 32.66
CA ILE A 327 -21.92 27.55 31.52
C ILE A 327 -21.05 26.30 31.78
N ARG A 328 -20.61 26.12 33.03
CA ARG A 328 -19.80 24.95 33.42
C ARG A 328 -20.58 23.64 33.30
N ASP A 329 -21.87 23.65 33.62
CA ASP A 329 -22.75 22.48 33.52
C ASP A 329 -23.12 22.15 32.07
N GLU A 330 -23.39 23.16 31.23
CA GLU A 330 -23.60 22.94 29.78
C GLU A 330 -22.36 22.33 29.11
N LEU A 331 -21.16 22.86 29.42
CA LEU A 331 -19.89 22.33 28.89
C LEU A 331 -19.63 20.91 29.40
N LYS A 332 -20.03 20.59 30.64
CA LYS A 332 -19.93 19.23 31.20
C LYS A 332 -20.81 18.26 30.42
N LEU A 333 -22.08 18.62 30.19
CA LEU A 333 -23.02 17.77 29.45
C LEU A 333 -22.57 17.56 28.00
N HIS A 334 -22.08 18.61 27.35
CA HIS A 334 -21.56 18.54 25.99
C HIS A 334 -20.31 17.65 25.91
N LYS A 335 -19.40 17.76 26.88
CA LYS A 335 -18.23 16.90 27.00
C LYS A 335 -18.61 15.42 27.17
N GLU A 336 -19.53 15.12 28.08
CA GLU A 336 -20.00 13.74 28.29
C GLU A 336 -20.64 13.15 27.03
N TRP A 337 -21.39 13.96 26.27
CA TRP A 337 -21.95 13.53 24.98
C TRP A 337 -20.86 13.17 23.96
N LEU A 338 -19.81 13.99 23.85
CA LEU A 338 -18.66 13.73 22.97
C LEU A 338 -17.88 12.48 23.40
N GLU A 339 -17.67 12.28 24.71
CA GLU A 339 -17.01 11.09 25.26
C GLU A 339 -17.78 9.82 24.89
N ARG A 340 -19.10 9.78 25.11
CA ARG A 340 -19.95 8.64 24.69
C ARG A 340 -19.90 8.40 23.18
N ARG A 341 -19.87 9.46 22.37
CA ARG A 341 -19.77 9.34 20.90
C ARG A 341 -18.43 8.76 20.48
N ARG A 342 -17.34 9.19 21.13
CA ARG A 342 -15.98 8.69 20.91
C ARG A 342 -15.86 7.21 21.30
N GLU A 343 -16.43 6.81 22.45
CA GLU A 343 -16.45 5.41 22.89
C GLU A 343 -17.20 4.50 21.92
N LYS A 344 -18.40 4.91 21.47
CA LYS A 344 -19.16 4.16 20.46
C LYS A 344 -18.37 3.94 19.16
N LEU A 345 -17.65 4.96 18.70
CA LEU A 345 -16.81 4.82 17.50
C LEU A 345 -15.63 3.87 17.76
N ALA A 346 -15.02 3.92 18.95
CA ALA A 346 -13.92 3.03 19.31
C ALA A 346 -14.37 1.56 19.37
N GLU A 347 -15.58 1.29 19.85
CA GLU A 347 -16.18 -0.04 19.87
C GLU A 347 -16.42 -0.58 18.45
N ILE A 348 -16.95 0.25 17.54
CA ILE A 348 -17.15 -0.11 16.14
C ILE A 348 -15.81 -0.44 15.46
N ILE A 349 -14.78 0.37 15.68
CA ILE A 349 -13.44 0.10 15.13
C ILE A 349 -12.90 -1.23 15.64
N LYS A 350 -12.97 -1.47 16.96
CA LYS A 350 -12.48 -2.72 17.55
C LYS A 350 -13.21 -3.94 16.99
N LYS A 351 -14.52 -3.82 16.71
CA LYS A 351 -15.29 -4.88 16.06
C LYS A 351 -14.79 -5.15 14.64
N LYS A 352 -14.57 -4.11 13.84
CA LYS A 352 -14.06 -4.23 12.46
C LYS A 352 -12.64 -4.79 12.39
N GLU A 353 -11.73 -4.34 13.26
CA GLU A 353 -10.35 -4.87 13.31
C GLU A 353 -10.32 -6.38 13.63
N ASN A 354 -11.23 -6.85 14.49
CA ASN A 354 -11.35 -8.28 14.80
C ASN A 354 -11.97 -9.12 13.66
N GLU A 355 -12.69 -8.48 12.73
CA GLU A 355 -13.24 -9.13 11.53
C GLU A 355 -12.13 -9.28 10.48
N GLU A 356 -11.26 -8.27 10.32
CA GLU A 356 -10.07 -8.31 9.44
C GLU A 356 -9.05 -9.38 9.87
N GLU A 357 -8.83 -9.62 11.17
CA GLU A 357 -7.89 -10.67 11.63
C GLU A 357 -8.36 -12.11 11.38
N LYS A 358 -9.62 -12.31 10.96
CA LYS A 358 -10.23 -13.64 10.73
C LYS A 358 -10.30 -14.06 9.26
N GLU A 359 -10.16 -13.11 8.34
CA GLU A 359 -10.04 -13.36 6.89
C GLU A 359 -8.57 -13.53 6.48
#